data_AF-A0A9X4PNJ2-F1
#
_entry.id   AF-A0A9X4PNJ2-F1
#
_cell.length_a   1.000
_cell.length_b   1.000
_cell.length_c   1.000
_cell.angle_alpha   90.00
_cell.angle_beta   90.00
_cell.angle_gamma   90.00
#
_symmetry.space_group_name_H-M   'P 1'
#
loop_
_entity.id
_entity.type
_entity.pdbx_description
1 polymer ?
#
loop_
_entity_poly.entity_id
_entity_poly.type
_entity_poly.pdbx_seq_one_letter_code
_entity_poly.pdbx_strand_id
1 'polypeptide(L)'
;MMKTQVYLAFYKGKKQGWKPKAVIARLSDWLTRKLTKGIYSHCEIVIKAEGEEHYQCYSSSIRDGGVRQKTMLLDSDKWDLIELFGVNEAQIIRYFNQTQGSRYDWFGAIGVVFGIPHARSKFFCSEWCANAINGGTQGWRFSPNDLAAIFRVKQNEKGKADRVWQSSS
;
A
#
# COMPACT_ATOMS: atom_id res chain seq x y z
N MET A 1 -14.67 -9.35 -21.44
CA MET A 1 -13.76 -8.61 -20.55
C MET A 1 -12.94 -9.64 -19.82
N MET A 2 -11.60 -9.50 -19.78
CA MET A 2 -10.77 -10.37 -18.96
C MET A 2 -11.11 -10.10 -17.49
N LYS A 3 -11.27 -11.16 -16.68
CA LYS A 3 -11.53 -10.99 -15.26
C LYS A 3 -10.27 -10.48 -14.59
N THR A 4 -10.38 -9.43 -13.78
CA THR A 4 -9.26 -8.91 -13.00
C THR A 4 -9.49 -9.16 -11.52
N GLN A 5 -8.40 -9.48 -10.82
CA GLN A 5 -8.37 -9.65 -9.38
C GLN A 5 -7.46 -8.61 -8.77
N VAL A 6 -7.89 -8.03 -7.65
CA VAL A 6 -7.13 -7.03 -6.92
C VAL A 6 -6.61 -7.66 -5.64
N TYR A 7 -5.32 -7.50 -5.39
CA TYR A 7 -4.65 -7.96 -4.18
C TYR A 7 -3.93 -6.80 -3.49
N LEU A 8 -3.69 -6.96 -2.19
CA LEU A 8 -2.78 -6.15 -1.42
C LEU A 8 -1.50 -6.96 -1.21
N ALA A 9 -0.41 -6.52 -1.82
CA ALA A 9 0.89 -7.15 -1.74
C ALA A 9 1.73 -6.53 -0.62
N PHE A 10 2.35 -7.36 0.21
CA PHE A 10 3.19 -6.94 1.33
C PHE A 10 4.62 -7.46 1.16
N TYR A 11 5.60 -6.56 1.19
CA TYR A 11 7.00 -6.92 1.03
C TYR A 11 7.65 -7.28 2.36
N LYS A 12 8.24 -8.47 2.43
CA LYS A 12 9.08 -8.98 3.52
C LYS A 12 10.51 -8.50 3.29
N GLY A 13 10.88 -7.33 3.81
CA GLY A 13 12.25 -6.84 3.60
C GLY A 13 12.74 -5.89 4.68
N LYS A 14 13.79 -6.28 5.39
CA LYS A 14 14.62 -5.36 6.18
C LYS A 14 15.63 -4.70 5.24
N LYS A 15 15.32 -3.51 4.72
CA LYS A 15 16.36 -2.70 4.07
C LYS A 15 17.11 -1.89 5.13
N GLN A 16 18.11 -2.53 5.71
CA GLN A 16 19.18 -1.87 6.45
C GLN A 16 20.22 -1.40 5.45
N GLY A 17 20.21 -0.12 5.12
CA GLY A 17 21.16 0.42 4.16
C GLY A 17 20.65 1.65 3.45
N TRP A 18 20.46 2.74 4.19
CA TRP A 18 20.42 4.05 3.54
C TRP A 18 20.92 5.13 4.49
N LYS A 19 21.86 5.96 4.00
CA LYS A 19 22.26 7.23 4.64
C LYS A 19 21.60 8.37 3.87
N PRO A 20 20.51 8.98 4.37
CA PRO A 20 19.93 10.12 3.71
C PRO A 20 20.08 11.43 4.49
N LYS A 21 20.04 12.55 3.77
CA LYS A 21 20.12 13.92 4.31
C LYS A 21 19.19 14.11 5.51
N ALA A 22 19.60 14.95 6.48
CA ALA A 22 19.03 15.07 7.82
C ALA A 22 17.49 15.10 7.92
N VAL A 23 16.77 15.70 6.95
CA VAL A 23 15.30 15.74 6.93
C VAL A 23 14.66 14.38 6.57
N ILE A 24 15.26 13.66 5.62
CA ILE A 24 14.84 12.31 5.22
C ILE A 24 15.23 11.29 6.30
N ALA A 25 16.32 11.54 7.04
CA ALA A 25 16.71 10.73 8.19
C ALA A 25 15.63 10.77 9.29
N ARG A 26 15.11 11.95 9.64
CA ARG A 26 14.06 12.06 10.68
C ARG A 26 12.73 11.43 10.28
N LEU A 27 12.37 11.51 9.00
CA LEU A 27 11.21 10.80 8.46
C LEU A 27 11.44 9.29 8.43
N SER A 28 12.65 8.86 8.03
CA SER A 28 13.08 7.46 8.12
C SER A 28 13.06 6.94 9.56
N ASP A 29 13.39 7.77 10.55
CA ASP A 29 13.36 7.39 11.96
C ASP A 29 11.93 7.28 12.49
N TRP A 30 11.05 8.23 12.16
CA TRP A 30 9.62 8.12 12.47
C TRP A 30 9.01 6.87 11.80
N LEU A 31 9.36 6.64 10.53
CA LEU A 31 8.92 5.51 9.74
C LEU A 31 9.46 4.19 10.31
N THR A 32 10.74 4.16 10.70
CA THR A 32 11.38 3.02 11.38
C THR A 32 10.58 2.73 12.64
N ARG A 33 10.33 3.72 13.51
CA ARG A 33 9.54 3.53 14.73
C ARG A 33 8.11 3.02 14.48
N LYS A 34 7.47 3.41 13.38
CA LYS A 34 6.13 2.91 13.00
C LYS A 34 6.18 1.52 12.35
N LEU A 35 7.22 1.20 11.58
CA LEU A 35 7.39 -0.05 10.82
C LEU A 35 8.07 -1.17 11.61
N THR A 36 8.95 -0.86 12.58
CA THR A 36 9.77 -1.86 13.30
C THR A 36 8.96 -2.82 14.16
N LYS A 37 7.65 -2.64 14.27
CA LYS A 37 6.78 -3.56 15.02
C LYS A 37 6.28 -4.76 14.20
N GLY A 38 6.69 -4.93 12.93
CA GLY A 38 6.28 -6.11 12.16
C GLY A 38 7.21 -6.49 11.00
N ILE A 39 6.84 -7.59 10.32
CA ILE A 39 7.65 -8.26 9.29
C ILE A 39 7.59 -7.57 7.93
N TYR A 40 6.60 -6.69 7.73
CA TYR A 40 6.41 -5.96 6.47
C TYR A 40 6.98 -4.56 6.53
N SER A 41 7.72 -4.19 5.50
CA SER A 41 8.29 -2.86 5.33
C SER A 41 7.61 -2.04 4.25
N HIS A 42 6.87 -2.67 3.34
CA HIS A 42 6.17 -2.01 2.25
C HIS A 42 4.89 -2.75 1.89
N CYS A 43 3.91 -2.03 1.34
CA CYS A 43 2.74 -2.65 0.71
C CYS A 43 2.32 -1.91 -0.55
N GLU A 44 1.76 -2.63 -1.50
CA GLU A 44 1.31 -2.15 -2.82
C GLU A 44 -0.04 -2.79 -3.17
N ILE A 45 -0.91 -2.06 -3.88
CA ILE A 45 -2.10 -2.68 -4.48
C ILE A 45 -1.69 -3.26 -5.82
N VAL A 46 -2.03 -4.51 -6.08
CA VAL A 46 -1.63 -5.20 -7.29
C VAL A 46 -2.86 -5.74 -8.01
N ILE A 47 -2.91 -5.52 -9.32
CA ILE A 47 -3.99 -5.99 -10.18
C ILE A 47 -3.43 -7.10 -11.06
N LYS A 48 -4.12 -8.24 -11.08
CA LYS A 48 -3.79 -9.38 -11.90
C LYS A 48 -4.90 -9.61 -12.91
N ALA A 49 -4.56 -9.59 -14.20
CA ALA A 49 -5.46 -10.03 -15.24
C ALA A 49 -5.44 -11.55 -15.37
N GLU A 50 -6.61 -12.15 -15.63
CA GLU A 50 -6.74 -13.57 -15.90
C GLU A 50 -5.89 -13.98 -17.11
N GLY A 51 -5.05 -15.00 -16.94
CA GLY A 51 -4.11 -15.46 -17.96
C GLY A 51 -2.76 -14.73 -18.01
N GLU A 52 -2.56 -13.68 -17.20
CA GLU A 52 -1.27 -12.99 -17.12
C GLU A 52 -0.44 -13.43 -15.89
N GLU A 53 0.86 -13.60 -16.10
CA GLU A 53 1.82 -13.86 -15.02
C GLU A 53 2.26 -12.57 -14.31
N HIS A 54 2.20 -11.44 -15.01
CA HIS A 54 2.65 -10.16 -14.51
C HIS A 54 1.55 -9.47 -13.69
N TYR A 55 1.99 -8.73 -12.68
CA TYR A 55 1.12 -7.92 -11.84
C TYR A 55 1.32 -6.44 -12.15
N GLN A 56 0.23 -5.69 -12.23
CA GLN A 56 0.28 -4.23 -12.25
C GLN A 56 0.24 -3.71 -10.82
N CYS A 57 1.39 -3.23 -10.33
CA CYS A 57 1.55 -2.76 -8.96
C CYS A 57 1.37 -1.24 -8.89
N TYR A 58 0.56 -0.79 -7.94
CA TYR A 58 0.26 0.60 -7.64
C TYR A 58 0.64 0.91 -6.20
N SER A 59 1.46 1.94 -6.02
CA SER A 59 1.92 2.33 -4.69
C SER A 59 2.43 3.77 -4.67
N SER A 60 2.65 4.30 -3.47
CA SER A 60 3.38 5.55 -3.26
C SER A 60 4.77 5.27 -2.69
N SER A 61 5.77 5.93 -3.25
CA SER A 61 7.17 5.76 -2.90
C SER A 61 7.85 7.09 -2.65
N ILE A 62 8.39 7.24 -1.45
CA ILE A 62 9.23 8.39 -1.09
C ILE A 62 10.48 8.43 -2.00
N ARG A 63 11.01 7.27 -2.40
CA ARG A 63 12.19 7.17 -3.25
C ARG A 63 11.91 7.67 -4.67
N ASP A 64 10.72 7.42 -5.18
CA ASP A 64 10.33 7.76 -6.56
C ASP A 64 9.54 9.07 -6.61
N GLY A 65 9.45 9.79 -5.48
CA GLY A 65 8.88 11.13 -5.41
C GLY A 65 7.35 11.19 -5.50
N GLY A 66 6.64 10.07 -5.33
CA GLY A 66 5.17 10.05 -5.34
C GLY A 66 4.54 8.71 -5.69
N VAL A 67 3.29 8.80 -6.19
CA VAL A 67 2.49 7.66 -6.65
C VAL A 67 3.05 7.15 -7.97
N ARG A 68 3.25 5.83 -8.04
CA ARG A 68 3.82 5.13 -9.20
C ARG A 68 2.98 3.91 -9.56
N GLN A 69 3.09 3.52 -10.82
CA GLN A 69 2.64 2.22 -11.31
C GLN A 69 3.84 1.49 -11.91
N LYS A 70 3.96 0.18 -11.62
CA LYS A 70 5.01 -0.68 -12.14
C LYS A 70 4.46 -2.07 -12.44
N THR A 71 4.76 -2.59 -13.62
CA THR A 71 4.47 -3.99 -13.96
C THR A 71 5.64 -4.89 -13.55
N MET A 72 5.39 -5.94 -12.77
CA MET A 72 6.43 -6.88 -12.34
C MET A 72 5.88 -8.25 -11.92
N LEU A 73 6.77 -9.25 -11.87
CA LEU A 73 6.51 -10.52 -11.21
C LEU A 73 6.65 -10.36 -9.69
N LEU A 74 5.75 -11.00 -8.94
CA LEU A 74 5.77 -11.01 -7.47
C LEU A 74 6.14 -12.40 -6.98
N ASP A 75 7.38 -12.52 -6.52
CA ASP A 75 7.94 -13.72 -5.91
C ASP A 75 7.32 -13.97 -4.52
N SER A 76 6.72 -15.14 -4.30
CA SER A 76 6.04 -15.54 -3.07
C SER A 76 6.95 -15.57 -1.85
N ASP A 77 8.26 -15.76 -2.05
CA ASP A 77 9.23 -15.77 -0.94
C ASP A 77 9.40 -14.37 -0.35
N LYS A 78 9.18 -13.34 -1.17
CA LYS A 78 9.38 -11.93 -0.81
C LYS A 78 8.08 -11.19 -0.57
N TRP A 79 6.99 -11.64 -1.19
CA TRP A 79 5.71 -10.95 -1.18
C TRP A 79 4.61 -11.85 -0.63
N ASP A 80 3.87 -11.34 0.35
CA ASP A 80 2.58 -11.92 0.73
C ASP A 80 1.47 -11.19 -0.01
N LEU A 81 0.61 -11.94 -0.71
CA LEU A 81 -0.55 -11.39 -1.41
C LEU A 81 -1.82 -11.71 -0.63
N ILE A 82 -2.65 -10.70 -0.40
CA ILE A 82 -3.97 -10.85 0.20
C ILE A 82 -5.01 -10.37 -0.81
N GLU A 83 -5.95 -11.22 -1.20
CA GLU A 83 -7.01 -10.83 -2.13
C GLU A 83 -7.97 -9.82 -1.49
N LEU A 84 -8.30 -8.76 -2.23
CA LEU A 84 -9.20 -7.70 -1.79
C LEU A 84 -10.60 -7.91 -2.38
N PHE A 85 -11.48 -8.50 -1.59
CA PHE A 85 -12.87 -8.70 -1.99
C PHE A 85 -13.67 -7.40 -1.95
N GLY A 86 -14.47 -7.16 -2.99
CA GLY A 86 -15.27 -5.94 -3.12
C GLY A 86 -14.47 -4.73 -3.62
N VAL A 87 -13.17 -4.91 -3.90
CA VAL A 87 -12.33 -3.88 -4.51
C VAL A 87 -12.21 -4.14 -6.01
N ASN A 88 -12.81 -3.28 -6.84
CA ASN A 88 -12.65 -3.31 -8.29
C ASN A 88 -11.36 -2.61 -8.77
N GLU A 89 -10.89 -2.99 -9.96
CA GLU A 89 -9.77 -2.34 -10.64
C GLU A 89 -10.05 -0.86 -10.97
N ALA A 90 -11.28 -0.56 -11.43
CA ALA A 90 -11.65 0.78 -11.86
C ALA A 90 -11.48 1.84 -10.76
N GLN A 91 -11.74 1.51 -9.49
CA GLN A 91 -11.51 2.46 -8.40
C GLN A 91 -10.03 2.71 -8.14
N ILE A 92 -9.19 1.67 -8.28
CA ILE A 92 -7.75 1.77 -8.06
C ILE A 92 -7.15 2.63 -9.16
N ILE A 93 -7.51 2.38 -10.41
CA ILE A 93 -7.09 3.19 -11.55
C ILE A 93 -7.60 4.64 -11.40
N ARG A 94 -8.87 4.84 -11.00
CA ARG A 94 -9.41 6.19 -10.76
C ARG A 94 -8.61 6.93 -9.70
N TYR A 95 -8.35 6.30 -8.56
CA TYR A 95 -7.60 6.91 -7.46
C TYR A 95 -6.14 7.14 -7.84
N PHE A 96 -5.54 6.22 -8.60
CA PHE A 96 -4.22 6.39 -9.21
C PHE A 96 -4.20 7.62 -10.10
N ASN A 97 -5.10 7.76 -11.08
CA ASN A 97 -5.15 8.91 -11.97
C ASN A 97 -5.39 10.24 -11.23
N GLN A 98 -6.16 10.22 -10.13
CA GLN A 98 -6.37 11.40 -9.27
C GLN A 98 -5.11 11.80 -8.49
N THR A 99 -4.21 10.86 -8.23
CA THR A 99 -3.02 11.08 -7.38
C THR A 99 -1.70 11.07 -8.15
N GLN A 100 -1.71 10.53 -9.37
CA GLN A 100 -0.62 10.51 -10.33
C GLN A 100 -0.32 11.94 -10.80
N GLY A 101 0.94 12.35 -10.75
CA GLY A 101 1.34 13.70 -11.14
C GLY A 101 1.22 14.76 -10.02
N SER A 102 0.81 14.38 -8.81
CA SER A 102 1.03 15.22 -7.62
C SER A 102 2.54 15.36 -7.37
N ARG A 103 3.19 16.31 -8.07
CA ARG A 103 4.62 16.57 -7.93
C ARG A 103 4.92 17.01 -6.51
N TYR A 104 6.03 16.49 -5.99
CA TYR A 104 6.57 16.82 -4.68
C TYR A 104 6.62 18.34 -4.47
N ASP A 105 5.72 18.85 -3.64
CA ASP A 105 5.69 20.27 -3.30
C ASP A 105 6.74 20.54 -2.22
N TRP A 106 7.93 20.94 -2.68
CA TRP A 106 9.10 21.23 -1.84
C TRP A 106 8.79 22.27 -0.74
N PHE A 107 7.79 23.13 -0.94
CA PHE A 107 7.36 24.11 0.05
C PHE A 107 6.70 23.48 1.28
N GLY A 108 6.01 22.35 1.13
CA GLY A 108 5.47 21.58 2.27
C GLY A 108 6.55 20.92 3.13
N ALA A 109 7.75 20.68 2.59
CA ALA A 109 8.87 20.11 3.33
C ALA A 109 9.53 21.10 4.30
N ILE A 110 9.41 22.42 4.04
CA ILE A 110 9.93 23.48 4.91
C ILE A 110 9.02 23.67 6.14
N GLY A 111 7.70 23.55 5.99
CA GLY A 111 6.75 23.68 7.11
C GLY A 111 6.90 22.61 8.21
N VAL A 112 7.43 21.42 7.86
CA VAL A 112 7.73 20.34 8.82
C VAL A 112 8.84 20.72 9.80
N VAL A 113 9.77 21.59 9.39
CA VAL A 113 10.88 22.06 10.25
C VAL A 113 10.39 23.02 11.34
N PHE A 114 9.25 23.68 11.14
CA PHE A 114 8.70 24.70 12.04
C PHE A 114 7.55 24.20 12.95
N GLY A 115 7.32 22.88 13.06
CA GLY A 115 6.38 22.34 14.06
C GLY A 115 4.89 22.53 13.77
N ILE A 116 4.52 22.86 12.52
CA ILE A 116 3.12 22.99 12.09
C ILE A 116 2.54 21.60 11.79
N PRO A 117 1.32 21.26 12.27
CA PRO A 117 0.74 19.94 12.08
C PRO A 117 0.40 19.68 10.60
N HIS A 118 1.10 18.69 10.03
CA HIS A 118 0.79 17.90 8.83
C HIS A 118 0.38 18.65 7.54
N ALA A 119 1.31 18.75 6.59
CA ALA A 119 0.95 18.95 5.18
C ALA A 119 0.51 17.61 4.59
N ARG A 120 -0.76 17.55 4.16
CA ARG A 120 -1.47 16.43 3.49
C ARG A 120 -0.89 16.06 2.10
N SER A 121 0.42 15.97 1.95
CA SER A 121 1.08 15.83 0.63
C SER A 121 2.09 14.68 0.52
N LYS A 122 2.11 13.75 1.48
CA LYS A 122 3.02 12.59 1.46
C LYS A 122 2.26 11.31 1.76
N PHE A 123 1.67 10.69 0.73
CA PHE A 123 1.06 9.39 0.91
C PHE A 123 2.15 8.35 1.22
N PHE A 124 2.13 7.78 2.42
CA PHE A 124 2.87 6.55 2.68
C PHE A 124 2.31 5.41 1.81
N CYS A 125 3.12 4.38 1.54
CA CYS A 125 2.65 3.22 0.77
C CYS A 125 1.36 2.61 1.36
N SER A 126 1.31 2.43 2.68
CA SER A 126 0.11 1.94 3.39
C SER A 126 -1.03 2.95 3.40
N GLU A 127 -0.75 4.24 3.51
CA GLU A 127 -1.77 5.27 3.46
C GLU A 127 -2.44 5.34 2.08
N TRP A 128 -1.63 5.34 1.01
CA TRP A 128 -2.13 5.32 -0.35
C TRP A 128 -3.00 4.09 -0.59
N CYS A 129 -2.53 2.91 -0.17
CA CYS A 129 -3.30 1.67 -0.28
C CYS A 129 -4.60 1.75 0.52
N ALA A 130 -4.57 2.20 1.77
CA ALA A 130 -5.77 2.32 2.61
C ALA A 130 -6.79 3.31 2.05
N ASN A 131 -6.33 4.44 1.51
CA ASN A 131 -7.19 5.45 0.90
C ASN A 131 -7.80 4.95 -0.42
N ALA A 132 -7.00 4.26 -1.24
CA ALA A 132 -7.47 3.66 -2.49
C ALA A 132 -8.53 2.58 -2.26
N ILE A 133 -8.43 1.82 -1.17
CA ILE A 133 -9.37 0.76 -0.81
C ILE A 133 -10.65 1.32 -0.16
N ASN A 134 -10.51 2.23 0.81
CA ASN A 134 -11.65 2.67 1.62
C ASN A 134 -12.29 3.98 1.14
N GLY A 135 -11.71 4.66 0.14
CA GLY A 135 -12.25 5.90 -0.42
C GLY A 135 -12.20 7.09 0.55
N GLY A 136 -11.03 7.39 1.11
CA GLY A 136 -10.90 8.47 2.10
C GLY A 136 -9.48 9.04 2.25
N THR A 137 -9.25 9.77 3.35
CA THR A 137 -7.96 10.44 3.66
C THR A 137 -7.38 10.03 5.02
N GLN A 138 -8.01 9.07 5.71
CA GLN A 138 -7.60 8.61 7.05
C GLN A 138 -6.57 7.48 7.03
N GLY A 139 -6.03 7.14 5.86
CA GLY A 139 -5.04 6.07 5.66
C GLY A 139 -3.75 6.24 6.47
N TRP A 140 -3.40 7.47 6.86
CA TRP A 140 -2.18 7.81 7.62
C TRP A 140 -2.06 7.06 8.96
N ARG A 141 -3.20 6.59 9.49
CA ARG A 141 -3.27 5.83 10.74
C ARG A 141 -2.70 4.42 10.59
N PHE A 142 -2.73 3.84 9.40
CA PHE A 142 -2.37 2.43 9.17
C PHE A 142 -0.92 2.26 8.70
N SER A 143 -0.21 1.31 9.31
CA SER A 143 1.05 0.75 8.80
C SER A 143 0.79 -0.45 7.87
N PRO A 144 1.78 -0.89 7.08
CA PRO A 144 1.67 -2.13 6.31
C PRO A 144 1.29 -3.34 7.19
N ASN A 145 1.80 -3.41 8.41
CA ASN A 145 1.49 -4.51 9.33
C ASN A 145 0.05 -4.44 9.85
N ASP A 146 -0.48 -3.24 10.10
CA ASP A 146 -1.89 -3.06 10.49
C ASP A 146 -2.81 -3.50 9.35
N LEU A 147 -2.51 -3.09 8.11
CA LEU A 147 -3.29 -3.50 6.94
C LEU A 147 -3.21 -5.02 6.74
N ALA A 148 -2.02 -5.62 6.87
CA ALA A 148 -1.87 -7.06 6.76
C ALA A 148 -2.73 -7.80 7.81
N ALA A 149 -2.72 -7.35 9.06
CA ALA A 149 -3.54 -7.93 10.11
C ALA A 149 -5.06 -7.81 9.80
N ILE A 150 -5.51 -6.60 9.44
CA ILE A 150 -6.93 -6.34 9.15
C ILE A 150 -7.44 -7.19 7.97
N PHE A 151 -6.70 -7.20 6.86
CA PHE A 151 -7.15 -7.88 5.65
C PHE A 151 -6.98 -9.40 5.72
N ARG A 152 -6.02 -9.93 6.52
CA ARG A 152 -5.95 -11.37 6.82
C ARG A 152 -7.19 -11.87 7.56
N VAL A 153 -7.67 -11.11 8.55
CA VAL A 153 -8.89 -11.48 9.28
C VAL A 153 -10.08 -11.52 8.32
N LYS A 154 -10.26 -10.48 7.50
CA LYS A 154 -11.34 -10.44 6.48
C LYS A 154 -11.27 -11.60 5.49
N GLN A 155 -10.08 -11.97 5.03
CA GLN A 155 -9.90 -13.09 4.11
C GLN A 155 -10.32 -14.42 4.76
N ASN A 156 -9.93 -14.64 6.03
CA ASN A 156 -10.30 -15.82 6.79
C ASN A 156 -11.81 -15.91 7.07
N GLU A 157 -12.45 -14.78 7.37
CA GLU A 157 -13.91 -14.71 7.57
C GLU A 157 -14.67 -15.10 6.31
N LYS A 158 -14.25 -14.58 5.15
CA LYS A 158 -14.87 -14.95 3.87
C LYS A 158 -14.69 -16.44 3.57
N GLY A 159 -13.48 -16.98 3.74
CA GLY A 159 -13.22 -18.41 3.54
C GLY A 159 -13.97 -19.35 4.52
N LYS A 160 -14.44 -18.84 5.66
CA LYS A 160 -15.38 -19.57 6.54
C LYS A 160 -16.81 -19.49 6.00
N ALA A 161 -17.28 -18.30 5.63
CA ALA A 161 -18.62 -18.11 5.07
C ALA A 161 -18.84 -18.97 3.82
N ASP A 162 -17.88 -18.98 2.89
CA ASP A 162 -17.96 -19.75 1.65
C ASP A 162 -18.03 -21.28 1.91
N ARG A 163 -17.38 -21.77 2.99
CA ARG A 163 -17.43 -23.18 3.40
C ARG A 163 -18.78 -23.56 4.02
N VAL A 164 -19.36 -22.69 4.84
CA VAL A 164 -20.68 -22.94 5.46
C VAL A 164 -21.78 -23.03 4.40
N TRP A 165 -21.72 -22.20 3.37
CA TRP A 165 -22.64 -22.27 2.23
C TRP A 165 -22.50 -23.58 1.44
N GLN A 166 -21.27 -24.05 1.21
CA GLN A 166 -21.01 -25.32 0.52
C GLN A 166 -21.41 -26.56 1.33
N SER A 167 -21.39 -26.52 2.66
CA SER A 167 -21.83 -27.65 3.50
C SER A 167 -23.34 -27.69 3.75
N SER A 168 -24.07 -26.64 3.34
CA SER A 168 -25.51 -26.49 3.55
C SER A 168 -26.32 -26.59 2.24
N SER A 169 -25.66 -26.90 1.13
CA SER A 169 -26.25 -27.17 -0.19
C SER A 169 -26.05 -28.63 -0.55
#